data_AF-A0A1I6M8K9-F1
#
_entry.id   AF-A0A1I6M8K9-F1
#
_cell.length_a   1.000
_cell.length_b   1.000
_cell.length_c   1.000
_cell.angle_alpha   90.00
_cell.angle_beta   90.00
_cell.angle_gamma   90.00
#
_symmetry.space_group_name_H-M   'P 1'
#
loop_
_entity.id
_entity.type
_entity.pdbx_description
1 polymer ?
#
loop_
_entity_poly.entity_id
_entity_poly.type
_entity_poly.pdbx_seq_one_letter_code
_entity_poly.pdbx_strand_id
1 'polypeptide(L)'
;MLSWELLPGESWRMFLRENEPLKTLGQNGKKGLGIGSQGLCLERGAPLHFPASTCFERPCDYHPAKLCRVWDRASGFIGTGTRQGLRVRNGERRNAHMLCPPPLVLSANHPASLMNDESALQQTATLTAAGADAEAARRRIRVVDLLRGLVLALMVLDHTRDFFHVQAFEFSPTDPEKTTLMLFATRWVTHLCAPTFVFLAGTSIYLQRENGKSRSELARFLLSRGLWLIALELTVISFAFNFALPFAFMQVIWAIGGSMMLMAALIYLPARAVLLIGMVIVAGHNALASVDAASFGPFAPVWALLMQLGEPPFGPGLVAYPLIPWFGIMCLGYGCGHVFVQTDATRRRTLALLAAACLLVFLVLRLLNGYGDQAPWSQQTDSVHTFISFINVSKYPPSLLYVLATLGVSLGLSLGLERLRGWPERALLAYGRTPLFTYLLHIYLIHGLAVLVGLAQGVPPSDFINFLGDTSRLAKAHWGVSLPMVYLIWVAILVALYPCARWYAALKVRRRHPLLSYL
;
A
#
# COMPACT_ATOMS: atom_id res chain seq x y z
N MET A 1 13.01 -18.73 -17.19
CA MET A 1 12.00 -19.12 -16.17
C MET A 1 12.74 -19.62 -14.94
N LEU A 2 12.56 -19.00 -13.77
CA LEU A 2 13.08 -19.53 -12.51
C LEU A 2 12.12 -20.64 -12.06
N SER A 3 12.50 -21.90 -12.22
CA SER A 3 11.77 -23.04 -11.67
C SER A 3 12.50 -23.55 -10.43
N TRP A 4 11.74 -23.78 -9.36
CA TRP A 4 12.24 -24.31 -8.10
C TRP A 4 11.87 -25.79 -8.04
N GLU A 5 12.86 -26.67 -7.95
CA GLU A 5 12.65 -28.11 -7.74
C GLU A 5 13.20 -28.51 -6.37
N LEU A 6 12.36 -29.20 -5.60
CA LEU A 6 12.73 -29.80 -4.32
C LEU A 6 13.38 -31.17 -4.61
N LEU A 7 14.69 -31.29 -4.44
CA LEU A 7 15.34 -32.60 -4.47
C LEU A 7 15.19 -33.28 -3.09
N PRO A 8 15.07 -34.62 -3.03
CA PRO A 8 14.95 -35.31 -1.75
C PRO A 8 16.24 -35.15 -0.94
N GLY A 9 16.15 -34.42 0.19
CA GLY A 9 17.27 -34.21 1.13
C GLY A 9 17.95 -32.85 0.99
N GLU A 10 17.34 -31.84 1.62
CA GLU A 10 17.83 -30.51 2.01
C GLU A 10 18.43 -29.56 0.94
N SER A 11 17.82 -28.36 0.89
CA SER A 11 18.12 -27.13 0.13
C SER A 11 17.54 -27.00 -1.29
N TRP A 12 16.85 -25.88 -1.52
CA TRP A 12 16.41 -25.41 -2.84
C TRP A 12 17.62 -24.91 -3.65
N ARG A 13 17.70 -25.28 -4.93
CA ARG A 13 18.70 -24.72 -5.86
C ARG A 13 18.05 -24.06 -7.06
N MET A 14 18.58 -22.89 -7.42
CA MET A 14 18.19 -22.11 -8.59
C MET A 14 18.81 -22.72 -9.85
N PHE A 15 17.99 -23.06 -10.86
CA PHE A 15 18.47 -23.48 -12.18
C PHE A 15 17.98 -22.52 -13.27
N LEU A 16 18.88 -22.19 -14.22
CA LEU A 16 18.53 -21.63 -15.51
C LEU A 16 18.24 -22.81 -16.46
N ARG A 17 17.00 -22.92 -16.95
CA ARG A 17 16.67 -23.87 -18.03
C ARG A 17 17.16 -23.30 -19.35
N GLU A 18 18.33 -23.72 -19.82
CA GLU A 18 18.71 -23.61 -21.23
C GLU A 18 17.98 -24.71 -22.00
N ASN A 19 17.13 -24.33 -22.95
CA ASN A 19 16.52 -25.26 -23.89
C ASN A 19 17.53 -25.53 -25.02
N GLU A 20 18.30 -26.61 -24.96
CA GLU A 20 18.88 -27.18 -26.18
C GLU A 20 17.82 -28.01 -26.94
N PRO A 21 17.76 -27.92 -28.27
CA PRO A 21 16.84 -28.73 -29.07
C PRO A 21 17.31 -30.19 -29.09
N LEU A 22 16.35 -31.11 -29.01
CA LEU A 22 16.52 -32.56 -29.18
C LEU A 22 17.39 -32.88 -30.41
N LYS A 23 18.68 -33.16 -30.20
CA LYS A 23 19.49 -33.90 -31.16
C LYS A 23 19.13 -35.38 -31.05
N THR A 24 18.64 -35.90 -32.16
CA THR A 24 18.45 -37.31 -32.46
C THR A 24 19.73 -38.11 -32.17
N LEU A 25 19.70 -39.00 -31.18
CA LEU A 25 20.76 -39.98 -30.95
C LEU A 25 20.41 -41.29 -31.65
N GLY A 26 21.00 -41.47 -32.83
CA GLY A 26 21.19 -42.77 -33.46
C GLY A 26 22.45 -43.46 -32.92
N GLN A 27 22.31 -44.76 -32.70
CA GLN A 27 23.30 -45.86 -32.69
C GLN A 27 24.75 -45.68 -32.16
N ASN A 28 25.09 -46.70 -31.35
CA ASN A 28 26.41 -47.33 -31.11
C ASN A 28 27.25 -46.91 -29.89
N GLY A 29 27.51 -47.90 -29.01
CA GLY A 29 28.88 -48.17 -28.55
C GLY A 29 29.17 -48.23 -27.03
N LYS A 30 28.99 -49.43 -26.44
CA LYS A 30 29.90 -50.14 -25.50
C LYS A 30 30.46 -49.48 -24.21
N LYS A 31 30.37 -50.29 -23.13
CA LYS A 31 31.15 -50.36 -21.85
C LYS A 31 30.74 -49.29 -20.81
N GLY A 32 30.49 -49.57 -19.52
CA GLY A 32 30.80 -50.69 -18.62
C GLY A 32 31.20 -50.11 -17.25
N LEU A 33 30.91 -50.83 -16.15
CA LEU A 33 31.11 -50.51 -14.71
C LEU A 33 30.02 -49.58 -14.10
N GLY A 34 29.20 -49.94 -13.11
CA GLY A 34 29.24 -51.04 -12.15
C GLY A 34 29.93 -50.63 -10.85
N ILE A 35 29.14 -50.24 -9.84
CA ILE A 35 29.32 -50.50 -8.39
C ILE A 35 27.97 -50.20 -7.73
N GLY A 36 27.43 -51.19 -7.02
CA GLY A 36 26.32 -51.04 -6.09
C GLY A 36 26.81 -51.26 -4.65
N SER A 37 26.05 -50.77 -3.68
CA SER A 37 26.03 -51.30 -2.32
C SER A 37 24.72 -50.93 -1.64
N GLN A 38 24.00 -51.97 -1.22
CA GLN A 38 22.76 -51.98 -0.46
C GLN A 38 23.00 -51.76 1.05
N GLY A 39 21.90 -51.48 1.78
CA GLY A 39 21.71 -51.77 3.21
C GLY A 39 21.49 -50.53 4.08
N LEU A 40 20.58 -50.47 5.05
CA LEU A 40 19.69 -51.46 5.64
C LEU A 40 18.67 -50.71 6.55
N CYS A 41 17.43 -51.20 6.64
CA CYS A 41 16.43 -50.79 7.63
C CYS A 41 16.78 -51.30 9.05
N LEU A 42 16.37 -50.57 10.08
CA LEU A 42 16.17 -51.09 11.45
C LEU A 42 14.97 -50.38 12.12
N GLU A 43 13.95 -51.17 12.45
CA GLU A 43 12.82 -50.86 13.35
C GLU A 43 13.11 -51.31 14.80
N ARG A 44 12.33 -50.74 15.74
CA ARG A 44 11.96 -51.12 17.15
C ARG A 44 12.27 -49.96 18.11
N GLY A 45 11.42 -49.51 19.04
CA GLY A 45 10.07 -49.87 19.51
C GLY A 45 9.67 -48.89 20.64
N ALA A 46 8.37 -48.76 20.91
CA ALA A 46 7.75 -47.95 21.99
C ALA A 46 7.63 -48.76 23.31
N PRO A 47 6.90 -48.36 24.39
CA PRO A 47 6.50 -47.04 24.97
C PRO A 47 6.75 -46.97 26.51
N LEU A 48 6.47 -45.84 27.20
CA LEU A 48 6.27 -45.79 28.67
C LEU A 48 5.15 -44.80 29.07
N HIS A 49 4.32 -45.22 30.03
CA HIS A 49 3.10 -44.59 30.57
C HIS A 49 3.30 -44.08 32.04
N PHE A 50 2.73 -42.91 32.36
CA PHE A 50 2.06 -42.31 33.58
C PHE A 50 2.24 -42.86 35.03
N PRO A 51 2.12 -42.02 36.11
CA PRO A 51 0.84 -41.46 36.68
C PRO A 51 0.90 -39.95 37.14
N ALA A 52 -0.17 -39.11 37.15
CA ALA A 52 -1.33 -38.94 38.07
C ALA A 52 -0.94 -38.70 39.57
N SER A 53 -1.51 -37.83 40.42
CA SER A 53 -2.62 -36.84 40.46
C SER A 53 -2.71 -36.24 41.89
N THR A 54 -3.62 -35.26 42.12
CA THR A 54 -4.21 -34.74 43.41
C THR A 54 -3.47 -33.61 44.14
N CYS A 55 -4.08 -32.67 44.88
CA CYS A 55 -5.43 -32.07 45.01
C CYS A 55 -5.21 -30.86 45.96
N PHE A 56 -5.95 -29.76 45.80
CA PHE A 56 -6.44 -29.00 46.97
C PHE A 56 -7.65 -28.14 46.59
N GLU A 57 -8.62 -28.15 47.50
CA GLU A 57 -10.00 -27.72 47.39
C GLU A 57 -10.21 -26.20 47.60
N ARG A 58 -11.38 -25.73 47.15
CA ARG A 58 -12.06 -24.43 47.47
C ARG A 58 -12.56 -24.41 48.95
N PRO A 59 -13.29 -23.41 49.53
CA PRO A 59 -14.11 -22.33 48.92
C PRO A 59 -14.30 -20.98 49.67
N CYS A 60 -15.08 -20.07 49.02
CA CYS A 60 -16.02 -19.04 49.57
C CYS A 60 -15.47 -17.92 50.50
N ASP A 61 -15.93 -16.67 50.52
CA ASP A 61 -17.27 -16.07 50.32
C ASP A 61 -17.19 -14.51 50.15
N TYR A 62 -18.37 -13.93 49.89
CA TYR A 62 -18.84 -12.55 50.20
C TYR A 62 -18.89 -11.47 49.11
N HIS A 63 -20.08 -11.38 48.49
CA HIS A 63 -20.73 -10.14 48.05
C HIS A 63 -21.53 -9.56 49.23
N PRO A 64 -21.84 -8.25 49.29
CA PRO A 64 -23.19 -7.87 48.83
C PRO A 64 -23.32 -6.44 48.25
N ALA A 65 -24.44 -6.23 47.57
CA ALA A 65 -25.02 -4.93 47.23
C ALA A 65 -26.11 -4.54 48.26
N LYS A 66 -26.38 -3.23 48.46
CA LYS A 66 -27.72 -2.58 48.54
C LYS A 66 -27.72 -1.14 49.13
N LEU A 67 -28.33 -0.23 48.36
CA LEU A 67 -29.39 0.77 48.68
C LEU A 67 -29.27 1.80 49.85
N CYS A 68 -29.41 3.09 49.48
CA CYS A 68 -30.31 4.14 50.03
C CYS A 68 -30.30 5.33 49.02
N ARG A 69 -31.40 5.80 48.38
CA ARG A 69 -32.56 6.61 48.85
C ARG A 69 -32.16 7.89 49.59
N VAL A 70 -32.83 9.06 49.58
CA VAL A 70 -33.82 9.87 48.80
C VAL A 70 -33.85 11.24 49.54
N TRP A 71 -34.15 12.37 48.86
CA TRP A 71 -34.86 13.62 49.32
C TRP A 71 -34.10 14.92 48.96
N ASP A 72 -34.71 16.05 48.58
CA ASP A 72 -36.00 16.39 47.95
C ASP A 72 -35.91 17.88 47.50
N ARG A 73 -36.68 18.21 46.46
CA ARG A 73 -37.41 19.47 46.13
C ARG A 73 -36.79 20.89 46.11
N ALA A 74 -37.04 21.57 44.96
CA ALA A 74 -37.84 22.81 44.78
C ALA A 74 -37.32 23.63 43.55
N SER A 75 -38.04 24.28 42.63
CA SER A 75 -39.46 24.42 42.24
C SER A 75 -39.53 25.29 40.95
N GLY A 76 -40.48 24.98 40.05
CA GLY A 76 -41.19 25.96 39.17
C GLY A 76 -40.61 26.26 37.78
N PHE A 77 -41.38 26.54 36.72
CA PHE A 77 -42.82 26.51 36.45
C PHE A 77 -43.01 26.70 34.92
N ILE A 78 -43.89 25.89 34.31
CA ILE A 78 -44.80 26.09 33.15
C ILE A 78 -44.36 26.87 31.88
N GLY A 79 -44.65 26.26 30.70
CA GLY A 79 -44.84 26.99 29.44
C GLY A 79 -45.05 26.12 28.20
N THR A 80 -46.23 25.54 28.03
CA THR A 80 -46.73 24.91 26.80
C THR A 80 -47.07 25.95 25.72
N GLY A 81 -46.80 25.68 24.43
CA GLY A 81 -47.26 26.56 23.34
C GLY A 81 -47.04 26.00 21.95
N THR A 82 -48.15 25.80 21.24
CA THR A 82 -48.39 25.12 19.96
C THR A 82 -48.20 25.97 18.69
N ARG A 83 -47.85 25.28 17.59
CA ARG A 83 -48.34 25.35 16.17
C ARG A 83 -48.26 26.65 15.32
N GLN A 84 -48.26 26.37 14.00
CA GLN A 84 -48.53 27.21 12.80
C GLN A 84 -47.30 27.98 12.25
N GLY A 85 -46.86 27.88 10.99
CA GLY A 85 -47.47 27.34 9.77
C GLY A 85 -48.15 28.44 8.96
N LEU A 86 -47.44 29.12 8.05
CA LEU A 86 -48.05 29.82 6.90
C LEU A 86 -47.04 30.15 5.79
N ARG A 87 -47.33 29.64 4.58
CA ARG A 87 -46.83 30.06 3.26
C ARG A 87 -47.87 31.01 2.65
N VAL A 88 -47.44 32.12 2.02
CA VAL A 88 -48.05 32.79 0.84
C VAL A 88 -46.91 33.60 0.18
N ARG A 89 -46.37 33.29 -1.01
CA ARG A 89 -46.80 33.44 -2.43
C ARG A 89 -46.78 34.87 -3.00
N ASN A 90 -45.82 35.07 -3.93
CA ASN A 90 -45.70 35.95 -5.11
C ASN A 90 -46.51 37.26 -5.27
N GLY A 91 -45.79 38.28 -5.74
CA GLY A 91 -46.33 39.39 -6.55
C GLY A 91 -45.22 40.23 -7.19
N GLU A 92 -44.95 40.01 -8.48
CA GLU A 92 -44.20 40.93 -9.35
C GLU A 92 -44.99 42.22 -9.62
N ARG A 93 -44.31 43.37 -9.70
CA ARG A 93 -44.56 44.41 -10.72
C ARG A 93 -43.42 45.44 -10.77
N ARG A 94 -43.12 45.83 -12.02
CA ARG A 94 -42.11 46.77 -12.49
C ARG A 94 -42.45 48.23 -12.12
N ASN A 95 -41.45 49.07 -11.87
CA ASN A 95 -41.15 50.24 -12.71
C ASN A 95 -39.93 51.03 -12.18
N ALA A 96 -39.12 51.49 -13.13
CA ALA A 96 -37.96 52.34 -12.95
C ALA A 96 -38.37 53.76 -12.58
N HIS A 97 -37.66 54.39 -11.65
CA HIS A 97 -37.35 55.83 -11.71
C HIS A 97 -36.05 56.11 -10.96
N MET A 98 -35.14 56.72 -11.72
CA MET A 98 -33.86 57.28 -11.33
C MET A 98 -34.11 58.55 -10.50
N LEU A 99 -33.66 58.57 -9.24
CA LEU A 99 -33.59 59.78 -8.41
C LEU A 99 -32.27 59.77 -7.63
N CYS A 100 -31.46 60.80 -7.89
CA CYS A 100 -30.24 61.14 -7.14
C CYS A 100 -30.53 61.34 -5.64
N PRO A 101 -29.55 61.10 -4.75
CA PRO A 101 -29.68 61.39 -3.33
C PRO A 101 -29.49 62.89 -3.04
N PRO A 102 -30.12 63.46 -2.00
CA PRO A 102 -29.77 64.79 -1.47
C PRO A 102 -28.47 64.72 -0.65
N PRO A 103 -27.81 65.86 -0.37
CA PRO A 103 -26.40 65.89 -0.01
C PRO A 103 -26.13 65.42 1.43
N LEU A 104 -24.92 64.87 1.61
CA LEU A 104 -24.29 64.57 2.88
C LEU A 104 -24.34 65.77 3.83
N VAL A 105 -25.11 65.65 4.91
CA VAL A 105 -24.86 66.40 6.13
C VAL A 105 -23.72 65.71 6.87
N LEU A 106 -22.54 66.30 6.81
CA LEU A 106 -21.41 66.00 7.69
C LEU A 106 -21.80 66.40 9.12
N SER A 107 -22.39 65.46 9.86
CA SER A 107 -22.46 65.54 11.32
C SER A 107 -21.11 65.07 11.86
N ALA A 108 -20.26 66.04 12.20
CA ALA A 108 -19.08 65.80 13.01
C ALA A 108 -19.54 65.40 14.42
N ASN A 109 -19.49 64.11 14.75
CA ASN A 109 -19.46 63.63 16.13
C ASN A 109 -18.87 62.21 16.21
N HIS A 110 -17.92 62.06 17.15
CA HIS A 110 -17.24 60.85 17.65
C HIS A 110 -15.96 60.33 16.94
N PRO A 111 -14.77 60.50 17.57
CA PRO A 111 -13.55 59.77 17.19
C PRO A 111 -13.53 58.30 17.66
N ALA A 112 -14.64 57.76 18.18
CA ALA A 112 -14.71 56.39 18.72
C ALA A 112 -15.19 55.33 17.70
N SER A 113 -15.70 55.70 16.52
CA SER A 113 -16.19 54.71 15.54
C SER A 113 -15.11 54.21 14.58
N LEU A 114 -14.05 54.98 14.34
CA LEU A 114 -12.97 54.58 13.42
C LEU A 114 -12.07 53.47 13.98
N MET A 115 -11.84 53.42 15.31
CA MET A 115 -11.08 52.33 15.93
C MET A 115 -11.83 50.99 15.94
N ASN A 116 -13.16 51.01 15.97
CA ASN A 116 -13.97 49.79 15.88
C ASN A 116 -13.97 49.21 14.46
N ASP A 117 -13.98 50.06 13.43
CA ASP A 117 -13.93 49.61 12.03
C ASP A 117 -12.58 48.97 11.67
N GLU A 118 -11.44 49.49 12.16
CA GLU A 118 -10.14 48.82 11.95
C GLU A 118 -10.06 47.46 12.65
N SER A 119 -10.58 47.36 13.87
CA SER A 119 -10.59 46.09 14.62
C SER A 119 -11.50 45.04 13.96
N ALA A 120 -12.66 45.46 13.44
CA ALA A 120 -13.60 44.60 12.72
C ALA A 120 -13.02 44.17 11.37
N LEU A 121 -12.34 45.06 10.64
CA LEU A 121 -11.65 44.74 9.39
C LEU A 121 -10.48 43.78 9.63
N GLN A 122 -9.68 43.97 10.68
CA GLN A 122 -8.60 43.04 11.06
C GLN A 122 -9.13 41.68 11.52
N GLN A 123 -10.25 41.64 12.24
CA GLN A 123 -10.89 40.39 12.67
C GLN A 123 -11.50 39.64 11.47
N THR A 124 -12.09 40.35 10.51
CA THR A 124 -12.62 39.76 9.28
C THR A 124 -11.49 39.25 8.38
N ALA A 125 -10.38 39.99 8.28
CA ALA A 125 -9.18 39.58 7.54
C ALA A 125 -8.49 38.35 8.16
N THR A 126 -8.43 38.26 9.49
CA THR A 126 -7.88 37.08 10.19
C THR A 126 -8.78 35.85 10.06
N LEU A 127 -10.11 36.02 10.12
CA LEU A 127 -11.06 34.92 9.91
C LEU A 127 -11.06 34.40 8.47
N THR A 128 -10.93 35.29 7.48
CA THR A 128 -10.81 34.90 6.07
C THR A 128 -9.46 34.24 5.78
N ALA A 129 -8.35 34.74 6.35
CA ALA A 129 -7.05 34.10 6.27
C ALA A 129 -7.05 32.69 6.91
N ALA A 130 -7.63 32.55 8.11
CA ALA A 130 -7.76 31.26 8.78
C ALA A 130 -8.64 30.28 7.99
N GLY A 131 -9.70 30.76 7.35
CA GLY A 131 -10.55 29.97 6.45
C GLY A 131 -9.80 29.48 5.21
N ALA A 132 -9.01 30.36 4.58
CA ALA A 132 -8.18 30.02 3.42
C ALA A 132 -7.10 28.98 3.75
N ASP A 133 -6.45 29.11 4.92
CA ASP A 133 -5.43 28.16 5.39
C ASP A 133 -6.02 26.78 5.69
N ALA A 134 -7.21 26.72 6.31
CA ALA A 134 -7.92 25.47 6.58
C ALA A 134 -8.34 24.78 5.27
N GLU A 135 -8.78 25.55 4.27
CA GLU A 135 -9.16 25.01 2.97
C GLU A 135 -7.94 24.52 2.19
N ALA A 136 -6.83 25.25 2.22
CA ALA A 136 -5.56 24.81 1.66
C ALA A 136 -5.09 23.52 2.33
N ALA A 137 -5.04 23.46 3.66
CA ALA A 137 -4.70 22.25 4.42
C ALA A 137 -5.57 21.04 4.04
N ARG A 138 -6.88 21.26 3.87
CA ARG A 138 -7.81 20.22 3.42
C ARG A 138 -7.51 19.74 2.00
N ARG A 139 -7.15 20.64 1.07
CA ARG A 139 -6.75 20.28 -0.30
C ARG A 139 -5.45 19.48 -0.35
N ARG A 140 -4.46 19.83 0.49
CA ARG A 140 -3.16 19.15 0.59
C ARG A 140 -3.31 17.67 0.97
N ILE A 141 -4.11 17.38 1.99
CA ILE A 141 -4.38 16.00 2.43
C ILE A 141 -5.26 15.27 1.39
N ARG A 142 -6.18 16.00 0.74
CA ARG A 142 -7.08 15.43 -0.27
C ARG A 142 -6.35 14.83 -1.47
N VAL A 143 -5.35 15.50 -2.05
CA VAL A 143 -4.62 14.94 -3.21
C VAL A 143 -3.87 13.66 -2.85
N VAL A 144 -3.30 13.63 -1.65
CA VAL A 144 -2.59 12.47 -1.11
C VAL A 144 -3.55 11.29 -0.90
N ASP A 145 -4.73 11.53 -0.30
CA ASP A 145 -5.75 10.49 -0.11
C ASP A 145 -6.32 10.00 -1.46
N LEU A 146 -6.56 10.89 -2.42
CA LEU A 146 -7.04 10.50 -3.75
C LEU A 146 -6.04 9.59 -4.46
N LEU A 147 -4.75 9.94 -4.43
CA LEU A 147 -3.70 9.14 -5.06
C LEU A 147 -3.57 7.77 -4.37
N ARG A 148 -3.60 7.72 -3.03
CA ARG A 148 -3.66 6.45 -2.28
C ARG A 148 -4.86 5.60 -2.67
N GLY A 149 -6.04 6.22 -2.77
CA GLY A 149 -7.26 5.53 -3.15
C GLY A 149 -7.18 4.92 -4.55
N LEU A 150 -6.61 5.67 -5.50
CA LEU A 150 -6.39 5.18 -6.87
C LEU A 150 -5.45 3.98 -6.85
N VAL A 151 -4.28 4.11 -6.24
CA VAL A 151 -3.32 3.02 -6.24
C VAL A 151 -3.82 1.81 -5.46
N LEU A 152 -4.60 2.01 -4.38
CA LEU A 152 -5.30 0.92 -3.70
C LEU A 152 -6.22 0.17 -4.66
N ALA A 153 -7.05 0.87 -5.42
CA ALA A 153 -7.94 0.24 -6.38
C ALA A 153 -7.16 -0.58 -7.44
N LEU A 154 -5.99 -0.09 -7.87
CA LEU A 154 -5.09 -0.82 -8.78
C LEU A 154 -4.41 -2.02 -8.10
N MET A 155 -4.05 -1.95 -6.81
CA MET A 155 -3.49 -3.12 -6.10
C MET A 155 -4.52 -4.23 -5.94
N VAL A 156 -5.80 -3.90 -5.73
CA VAL A 156 -6.87 -4.91 -5.73
C VAL A 156 -6.92 -5.61 -7.10
N LEU A 157 -6.67 -4.91 -8.22
CA LEU A 157 -6.57 -5.54 -9.54
C LEU A 157 -5.36 -6.49 -9.62
N ASP A 158 -4.19 -6.10 -9.09
CA ASP A 158 -2.99 -6.94 -9.09
C ASP A 158 -3.26 -8.27 -8.40
N HIS A 159 -3.83 -8.21 -7.19
CA HIS A 159 -4.11 -9.40 -6.41
C HIS A 159 -5.31 -10.17 -6.96
N THR A 160 -6.33 -9.52 -7.51
CA THR A 160 -7.41 -10.25 -8.18
C THR A 160 -6.84 -11.05 -9.34
N ARG A 161 -5.93 -10.49 -10.14
CA ARG A 161 -5.23 -11.23 -11.21
C ARG A 161 -4.41 -12.39 -10.64
N ASP A 162 -3.62 -12.16 -9.59
CA ASP A 162 -2.75 -13.21 -9.01
C ASP A 162 -3.55 -14.43 -8.53
N PHE A 163 -4.77 -14.24 -8.02
CA PHE A 163 -5.61 -15.33 -7.53
C PHE A 163 -6.52 -15.97 -8.59
N PHE A 164 -6.93 -15.21 -9.60
CA PHE A 164 -7.97 -15.64 -10.55
C PHE A 164 -7.50 -15.84 -11.98
N HIS A 165 -6.39 -15.23 -12.44
CA HIS A 165 -6.02 -15.37 -13.85
C HIS A 165 -5.51 -16.78 -14.15
N VAL A 166 -6.03 -17.41 -15.21
CA VAL A 166 -5.71 -18.80 -15.58
C VAL A 166 -4.20 -19.08 -15.74
N GLN A 167 -3.45 -18.09 -16.23
CA GLN A 167 -1.99 -18.22 -16.41
C GLN A 167 -1.18 -17.67 -15.24
N ALA A 168 -1.81 -17.24 -14.13
CA ALA A 168 -1.11 -16.62 -13.00
C ALA A 168 -0.02 -17.51 -12.39
N PHE A 169 -0.23 -18.83 -12.45
CA PHE A 169 0.68 -19.83 -11.88
C PHE A 169 1.58 -20.49 -12.93
N GLU A 170 1.45 -20.10 -14.20
CA GLU A 170 2.20 -20.68 -15.31
C GLU A 170 3.43 -19.86 -15.68
N PHE A 171 3.31 -18.53 -15.79
CA PHE A 171 4.43 -17.67 -16.16
C PHE A 171 4.25 -16.24 -15.65
N SER A 172 5.33 -15.45 -15.67
CA SER A 172 5.25 -14.04 -15.25
C SER A 172 4.46 -13.21 -16.28
N PRO A 173 3.50 -12.37 -15.87
CA PRO A 173 2.79 -11.49 -16.79
C PRO A 173 3.68 -10.41 -17.45
N THR A 174 4.94 -10.28 -17.02
CA THR A 174 5.96 -9.42 -17.66
C THR A 174 6.97 -10.19 -18.50
N ASP A 175 6.79 -11.49 -18.70
CA ASP A 175 7.65 -12.28 -19.59
C ASP A 175 7.42 -11.86 -21.05
N PRO A 176 8.41 -11.23 -21.71
CA PRO A 176 8.23 -10.72 -23.07
C PRO A 176 8.02 -11.83 -24.11
N GLU A 177 8.35 -13.09 -23.80
CA GLU A 177 8.16 -14.21 -24.73
C GLU A 177 6.75 -14.81 -24.69
N LYS A 178 6.03 -14.60 -23.58
CA LYS A 178 4.75 -15.28 -23.30
C LYS A 178 3.58 -14.35 -23.07
N THR A 179 3.86 -13.12 -22.65
CA THR A 179 2.81 -12.17 -22.29
C THR A 179 2.04 -11.67 -23.51
N THR A 180 0.89 -11.07 -23.26
CA THR A 180 0.16 -10.29 -24.26
C THR A 180 0.21 -8.83 -23.85
N LEU A 181 0.03 -7.91 -24.81
CA LEU A 181 0.02 -6.48 -24.50
C LEU A 181 -0.98 -6.13 -23.38
N MET A 182 -2.17 -6.74 -23.39
CA MET A 182 -3.18 -6.48 -22.37
C MET A 182 -2.76 -7.00 -21.00
N LEU A 183 -2.25 -8.23 -20.91
CA LEU A 183 -1.78 -8.82 -19.64
C LEU A 183 -0.59 -8.04 -19.07
N PHE A 184 0.38 -7.69 -19.93
CA PHE A 184 1.51 -6.84 -19.58
C PHE A 184 1.04 -5.48 -19.07
N ALA A 185 0.13 -4.80 -19.79
CA ALA A 185 -0.40 -3.50 -19.39
C ALA A 185 -1.14 -3.58 -18.04
N THR A 186 -1.91 -4.64 -17.79
CA THR A 186 -2.51 -4.90 -16.47
C THR A 186 -1.44 -4.92 -15.40
N ARG A 187 -0.34 -5.68 -15.62
CA ARG A 187 0.73 -5.82 -14.63
C ARG A 187 1.53 -4.53 -14.45
N TRP A 188 1.78 -3.80 -15.53
CA TRP A 188 2.58 -2.59 -15.51
C TRP A 188 1.83 -1.44 -14.81
N VAL A 189 0.53 -1.28 -15.07
CA VAL A 189 -0.27 -0.25 -14.37
C VAL A 189 -0.31 -0.51 -12.86
N THR A 190 -0.33 -1.78 -12.42
CA THR A 190 -0.29 -2.09 -10.99
C THR A 190 1.09 -1.91 -10.36
N HIS A 191 2.18 -1.80 -11.14
CA HIS A 191 3.50 -1.41 -10.62
C HIS A 191 3.51 -0.04 -9.96
N LEU A 192 2.59 0.85 -10.33
CA LEU A 192 2.45 2.17 -9.70
C LEU A 192 2.20 2.05 -8.19
N CYS A 193 1.64 0.94 -7.72
CA CYS A 193 1.04 0.90 -6.41
C CYS A 193 2.04 0.92 -5.25
N ALA A 194 2.95 -0.04 -5.21
CA ALA A 194 3.95 -0.14 -4.14
C ALA A 194 4.83 1.12 -3.97
N PRO A 195 5.51 1.63 -5.01
CA PRO A 195 6.38 2.80 -4.87
C PRO A 195 5.57 4.04 -4.46
N THR A 196 4.36 4.22 -4.99
CA THR A 196 3.48 5.34 -4.60
C THR A 196 3.07 5.25 -3.13
N PHE A 197 2.67 4.07 -2.64
CA PHE A 197 2.31 3.92 -1.22
C PHE A 197 3.49 4.22 -0.30
N VAL A 198 4.66 3.69 -0.61
CA VAL A 198 5.87 3.91 0.19
C VAL A 198 6.31 5.37 0.17
N PHE A 199 6.27 6.02 -1.00
CA PHE A 199 6.52 7.47 -1.14
C PHE A 199 5.50 8.31 -0.36
N LEU A 200 4.20 7.98 -0.45
CA LEU A 200 3.15 8.71 0.28
C LEU A 200 3.16 8.41 1.79
N ALA A 201 3.71 7.27 2.21
CA ALA A 201 3.99 7.01 3.62
C ALA A 201 5.05 7.98 4.13
N GLY A 202 6.18 8.13 3.43
CA GLY A 202 7.20 9.14 3.74
C GLY A 202 6.65 10.57 3.76
N THR A 203 5.84 10.93 2.76
CA THR A 203 5.12 12.21 2.69
C THR A 203 4.24 12.43 3.92
N SER A 204 3.56 11.38 4.42
CA SER A 204 2.74 11.48 5.65
C SER A 204 3.55 11.74 6.89
N ILE A 205 4.77 11.20 6.96
CA ILE A 205 5.66 11.42 8.10
C ILE A 205 6.04 12.90 8.15
N TYR A 206 6.35 13.50 6.99
CA TYR A 206 6.60 14.94 6.86
C TYR A 206 5.37 15.76 7.29
N LEU A 207 4.19 15.46 6.73
CA LEU A 207 2.97 16.20 7.04
C LEU A 207 2.54 16.09 8.50
N GLN A 208 2.78 14.95 9.16
CA GLN A 208 2.50 14.81 10.59
C GLN A 208 3.36 15.72 11.46
N ARG A 209 4.60 15.99 11.04
CA ARG A 209 5.49 16.95 11.70
C ARG A 209 5.00 18.39 11.48
N GLU A 210 4.65 18.74 10.25
CA GLU A 210 4.10 20.07 9.93
C GLU A 210 2.77 20.34 10.67
N ASN A 211 1.99 19.30 10.95
CA ASN A 211 0.75 19.40 11.72
C ASN A 211 0.97 19.44 13.26
N GLY A 212 2.21 19.67 13.72
CA GLY A 212 2.49 20.01 15.13
C GLY A 212 2.97 18.88 16.03
N LYS A 213 3.20 17.66 15.53
CA LYS A 213 3.83 16.60 16.35
C LYS A 213 5.31 16.92 16.61
N SER A 214 5.75 16.81 17.87
CA SER A 214 7.18 16.94 18.18
C SER A 214 7.98 15.79 17.56
N ARG A 215 9.30 16.01 17.34
CA ARG A 215 10.18 14.98 16.78
C ARG A 215 10.20 13.71 17.62
N SER A 216 10.23 13.84 18.94
CA SER A 216 10.29 12.67 19.84
C SER A 216 8.98 11.87 19.82
N GLU A 217 7.83 12.55 19.84
CA GLU A 217 6.53 11.89 19.71
C GLU A 217 6.39 11.20 18.35
N LEU A 218 6.84 11.84 17.28
CA LEU A 218 6.84 11.26 15.95
C LEU A 218 7.76 10.03 15.88
N ALA A 219 9.00 10.10 16.41
CA ALA A 219 9.92 8.98 16.45
C ALA A 219 9.32 7.75 17.15
N ARG A 220 8.77 7.95 18.37
CA ARG A 220 8.14 6.87 19.13
C ARG A 220 6.96 6.27 18.38
N PHE A 221 6.12 7.12 17.76
CA PHE A 221 5.00 6.68 16.94
C PHE A 221 5.46 5.86 15.73
N LEU A 222 6.54 6.26 15.06
CA LEU A 222 7.07 5.52 13.92
C LEU A 222 7.65 4.17 14.32
N LEU A 223 8.37 4.10 15.45
CA LEU A 223 8.89 2.84 15.98
C LEU A 223 7.75 1.88 16.35
N SER A 224 6.79 2.33 17.16
CA SER A 224 5.69 1.47 17.61
C SER A 224 4.78 1.05 16.45
N ARG A 225 4.49 1.96 15.52
CA ARG A 225 3.70 1.65 14.33
C ARG A 225 4.44 0.73 13.36
N GLY A 226 5.74 0.94 13.18
CA GLY A 226 6.58 0.08 12.34
C GLY A 226 6.59 -1.37 12.85
N LEU A 227 6.82 -1.56 14.15
CA LEU A 227 6.73 -2.87 14.81
C LEU A 227 5.35 -3.51 14.67
N TRP A 228 4.29 -2.72 14.82
CA TRP A 228 2.92 -3.20 14.64
C TRP A 228 2.66 -3.69 13.21
N LEU A 229 3.11 -2.96 12.18
CA LEU A 229 2.96 -3.36 10.79
C LEU A 229 3.74 -4.64 10.46
N ILE A 230 4.94 -4.79 11.01
CA ILE A 230 5.74 -6.01 10.87
C ILE A 230 5.00 -7.21 11.50
N ALA A 231 4.50 -7.05 12.73
CA ALA A 231 3.74 -8.10 13.40
C ALA A 231 2.49 -8.48 12.60
N LEU A 232 1.76 -7.50 12.06
CA LEU A 232 0.59 -7.71 11.21
C LEU A 232 0.94 -8.44 9.90
N GLU A 233 2.09 -8.13 9.29
CA GLU A 233 2.56 -8.79 8.07
C GLU A 233 2.82 -10.28 8.32
N LEU A 234 3.62 -10.59 9.35
CA LEU A 234 4.06 -11.94 9.65
C LEU A 234 2.93 -12.84 10.18
N THR A 235 1.80 -12.27 10.57
CA THR A 235 0.65 -12.99 11.12
C THR A 235 -0.55 -12.93 10.19
N VAL A 236 -1.36 -11.88 10.30
CA VAL A 236 -2.65 -11.72 9.64
C VAL A 236 -2.50 -11.71 8.13
N ILE A 237 -1.54 -10.95 7.59
CA ILE A 237 -1.41 -10.78 6.14
C ILE A 237 -0.79 -12.02 5.49
N SER A 238 0.29 -12.57 6.07
CA SER A 238 0.89 -13.81 5.59
C SER A 238 -0.14 -14.96 5.58
N PHE A 239 -0.95 -15.08 6.65
CA PHE A 239 -2.06 -16.03 6.67
C PHE A 239 -3.12 -15.72 5.62
N ALA A 240 -3.52 -14.45 5.44
CA ALA A 240 -4.54 -14.09 4.45
C ALA A 240 -4.13 -14.46 3.02
N PHE A 241 -2.85 -14.30 2.69
CA PHE A 241 -2.33 -14.68 1.38
C PHE A 241 -2.23 -16.19 1.18
N ASN A 242 -1.96 -16.98 2.20
CA ASN A 242 -1.59 -18.39 2.01
C ASN A 242 -2.55 -19.41 2.67
N PHE A 243 -3.46 -18.96 3.54
CA PHE A 243 -4.31 -19.78 4.42
C PHE A 243 -3.57 -20.94 5.12
N ALA A 244 -2.26 -20.75 5.37
CA ALA A 244 -1.38 -21.74 5.95
C ALA A 244 -0.37 -21.07 6.88
N LEU A 245 -0.01 -21.76 7.97
CA LEU A 245 1.02 -21.37 8.92
C LEU A 245 1.89 -22.61 9.26
N PRO A 246 3.21 -22.45 9.47
CA PRO A 246 3.98 -21.21 9.33
C PRO A 246 4.34 -20.91 7.86
N PHE A 247 4.18 -19.66 7.42
CA PHE A 247 4.72 -19.14 6.16
C PHE A 247 4.88 -17.63 6.27
N ALA A 248 6.09 -17.09 6.13
CA ALA A 248 6.35 -15.66 6.27
C ALA A 248 6.42 -14.96 4.91
N PHE A 249 5.36 -14.25 4.52
CA PHE A 249 5.35 -13.49 3.26
C PHE A 249 5.65 -12.02 3.53
N MET A 250 6.92 -11.62 3.37
CA MET A 250 7.41 -10.28 3.69
C MET A 250 7.25 -9.36 2.47
N GLN A 251 6.09 -8.69 2.41
CA GLN A 251 5.69 -7.84 1.30
C GLN A 251 5.85 -6.35 1.64
N VAL A 252 5.05 -5.51 0.98
CA VAL A 252 5.12 -4.05 1.07
C VAL A 252 4.84 -3.54 2.48
N ILE A 253 4.02 -4.22 3.29
CA ILE A 253 3.69 -3.78 4.66
C ILE A 253 4.88 -4.02 5.59
N TRP A 254 5.60 -5.13 5.44
CA TRP A 254 6.91 -5.34 6.09
C TRP A 254 7.88 -4.20 5.75
N ALA A 255 8.05 -3.91 4.46
CA ALA A 255 9.00 -2.89 4.01
C ALA A 255 8.61 -1.49 4.52
N ILE A 256 7.32 -1.14 4.55
CA ILE A 256 6.82 0.11 5.15
C ILE A 256 7.11 0.11 6.66
N GLY A 257 6.85 -0.98 7.37
CA GLY A 257 7.06 -1.10 8.81
C GLY A 257 8.53 -0.90 9.19
N GLY A 258 9.45 -1.64 8.55
CA GLY A 258 10.89 -1.48 8.76
C GLY A 258 11.38 -0.09 8.37
N SER A 259 10.86 0.47 7.28
CA SER A 259 11.24 1.82 6.83
C SER A 259 10.78 2.89 7.83
N MET A 260 9.61 2.73 8.45
CA MET A 260 9.16 3.62 9.52
C MET A 260 10.11 3.58 10.73
N MET A 261 10.60 2.39 11.10
CA MET A 261 11.56 2.25 12.19
C MET A 261 12.88 2.98 11.88
N LEU A 262 13.41 2.85 10.66
CA LEU A 262 14.59 3.59 10.23
C LEU A 262 14.32 5.11 10.17
N MET A 263 13.15 5.51 9.67
CA MET A 263 12.73 6.91 9.64
C MET A 263 12.67 7.53 11.04
N ALA A 264 12.36 6.76 12.09
CA ALA A 264 12.36 7.27 13.46
C ALA A 264 13.70 7.88 13.90
N ALA A 265 14.81 7.41 13.34
CA ALA A 265 16.12 8.03 13.51
C ALA A 265 16.35 9.18 12.51
N LEU A 266 15.96 9.02 11.24
CA LEU A 266 16.24 10.02 10.19
C LEU A 266 15.43 11.30 10.31
N ILE A 267 14.27 11.32 10.99
CA ILE A 267 13.46 12.55 11.15
C ILE A 267 14.16 13.67 11.94
N TYR A 268 15.27 13.38 12.62
CA TYR A 268 16.08 14.38 13.30
C TYR A 268 16.98 15.16 12.32
N LEU A 269 17.24 14.60 11.14
CA LEU A 269 17.98 15.28 10.07
C LEU A 269 17.09 16.31 9.35
N PRO A 270 17.68 17.33 8.70
CA PRO A 270 16.93 18.19 7.81
C PRO A 270 16.35 17.39 6.63
N ALA A 271 15.14 17.74 6.17
CA ALA A 271 14.45 17.01 5.12
C ALA A 271 15.26 16.88 3.82
N ARG A 272 16.14 17.84 3.53
CA ARG A 272 17.07 17.79 2.39
C ARG A 272 18.13 16.68 2.52
N ALA A 273 18.63 16.42 3.73
CA ALA A 273 19.57 15.33 3.96
C ALA A 273 18.87 13.97 3.81
N VAL A 274 17.64 13.83 4.32
CA VAL A 274 16.83 12.62 4.12
C VAL A 274 16.52 12.40 2.63
N LEU A 275 16.22 13.47 1.88
CA LEU A 275 16.04 13.40 0.44
C LEU A 275 17.31 12.88 -0.26
N LEU A 276 18.48 13.43 0.10
CA LEU A 276 19.77 13.00 -0.45
C LEU A 276 20.05 11.53 -0.15
N ILE A 277 19.82 11.07 1.08
CA ILE A 277 19.93 9.66 1.46
C ILE A 277 19.02 8.80 0.58
N GLY A 278 17.76 9.20 0.40
CA GLY A 278 16.81 8.49 -0.47
C GLY A 278 17.28 8.42 -1.92
N MET A 279 17.81 9.51 -2.47
CA MET A 279 18.36 9.55 -3.83
C MET A 279 19.58 8.64 -3.97
N VAL A 280 20.51 8.66 -3.00
CA VAL A 280 21.70 7.81 -3.01
C VAL A 280 21.31 6.33 -2.93
N ILE A 281 20.36 5.97 -2.08
CA ILE A 281 19.88 4.60 -1.96
C ILE A 281 19.24 4.17 -3.29
N VAL A 282 18.22 4.90 -3.78
CA VAL A 282 17.47 4.53 -4.99
C VAL A 282 18.36 4.52 -6.24
N ALA A 283 19.27 5.47 -6.38
CA ALA A 283 20.17 5.51 -7.53
C ALA A 283 21.34 4.54 -7.41
N GLY A 284 21.80 4.22 -6.18
CA GLY A 284 23.03 3.47 -5.94
C GLY A 284 22.82 1.97 -5.67
N HIS A 285 21.66 1.55 -5.15
CA HIS A 285 21.49 0.16 -4.72
C HIS A 285 21.60 -0.85 -5.89
N ASN A 286 21.28 -0.44 -7.13
CA ASN A 286 21.48 -1.28 -8.31
C ASN A 286 22.95 -1.63 -8.54
N ALA A 287 23.90 -0.78 -8.15
CA ALA A 287 25.33 -1.10 -8.24
C ALA A 287 25.75 -2.25 -7.30
N LEU A 288 24.93 -2.54 -6.27
CA LEU A 288 25.15 -3.64 -5.33
C LEU A 288 24.39 -4.91 -5.72
N ALA A 289 23.76 -4.93 -6.90
CA ALA A 289 22.94 -6.05 -7.37
C ALA A 289 23.70 -7.38 -7.47
N SER A 290 25.00 -7.35 -7.80
CA SER A 290 25.84 -8.54 -7.94
C SER A 290 26.35 -9.10 -6.62
N VAL A 291 26.08 -8.42 -5.49
CA VAL A 291 26.57 -8.83 -4.18
C VAL A 291 25.60 -9.84 -3.56
N ASP A 292 26.04 -11.09 -3.45
CA ASP A 292 25.27 -12.18 -2.86
C ASP A 292 25.32 -12.17 -1.31
N ALA A 293 24.21 -12.49 -0.64
CA ALA A 293 24.14 -12.65 0.81
C ALA A 293 25.17 -13.66 1.33
N ALA A 294 25.41 -14.76 0.61
CA ALA A 294 26.38 -15.79 0.96
C ALA A 294 27.80 -15.23 1.19
N SER A 295 28.14 -14.11 0.55
CA SER A 295 29.43 -13.42 0.70
C SER A 295 29.65 -12.84 2.11
N PHE A 296 28.59 -12.73 2.92
CA PHE A 296 28.63 -12.10 4.25
C PHE A 296 28.68 -13.10 5.41
N GLY A 297 28.77 -14.41 5.14
CA GLY A 297 28.90 -15.45 6.17
C GLY A 297 27.79 -15.35 7.24
N PRO A 298 28.12 -15.14 8.53
CA PRO A 298 27.11 -14.99 9.59
C PRO A 298 26.11 -13.84 9.39
N PHE A 299 26.45 -12.83 8.58
CA PHE A 299 25.57 -11.69 8.28
C PHE A 299 24.72 -11.89 7.01
N ALA A 300 24.83 -13.04 6.33
CA ALA A 300 24.01 -13.37 5.16
C ALA A 300 22.50 -13.20 5.41
N PRO A 301 21.93 -13.65 6.55
CA PRO A 301 20.52 -13.41 6.89
C PRO A 301 20.10 -11.94 6.86
N VAL A 302 20.96 -11.06 7.36
CA VAL A 302 20.69 -9.62 7.42
C VAL A 302 20.71 -9.04 6.01
N TRP A 303 21.73 -9.38 5.21
CA TRP A 303 21.81 -8.92 3.82
C TRP A 303 20.61 -9.37 2.99
N ALA A 304 20.18 -10.63 3.15
CA ALA A 304 19.01 -11.17 2.46
C ALA A 304 17.76 -10.31 2.73
N LEU A 305 17.44 -10.04 4.01
CA LEU A 305 16.30 -9.22 4.40
C LEU A 305 16.39 -7.76 3.91
N LEU A 306 17.60 -7.22 3.81
CA LEU A 306 17.82 -5.82 3.47
C LEU A 306 17.84 -5.56 1.97
N MET A 307 18.37 -6.48 1.17
CA MET A 307 18.77 -6.20 -0.22
C MET A 307 18.26 -7.21 -1.26
N GLN A 308 17.84 -8.42 -0.87
CA GLN A 308 17.59 -9.51 -1.83
C GLN A 308 16.19 -10.12 -1.75
N LEU A 309 15.65 -10.45 -2.92
CA LEU A 309 14.50 -11.33 -3.05
C LEU A 309 14.93 -12.76 -2.70
N GLY A 310 14.22 -13.45 -1.82
CA GLY A 310 14.57 -14.83 -1.47
C GLY A 310 13.81 -15.35 -0.25
N GLU A 311 14.30 -16.43 0.35
CA GLU A 311 13.69 -17.01 1.55
C GLU A 311 14.10 -16.23 2.81
N PRO A 312 13.19 -16.09 3.80
CA PRO A 312 13.54 -15.48 5.07
C PRO A 312 14.44 -16.43 5.89
N PRO A 313 15.39 -15.90 6.67
CA PRO A 313 16.37 -16.71 7.38
C PRO A 313 15.82 -17.44 8.62
N PHE A 314 14.54 -17.31 8.91
CA PHE A 314 13.90 -17.78 10.15
C PHE A 314 12.76 -18.79 9.91
N GLY A 315 12.61 -19.30 8.69
CA GLY A 315 11.61 -20.32 8.37
C GLY A 315 11.13 -20.27 6.92
N PRO A 316 10.12 -21.06 6.56
CA PRO A 316 9.54 -21.03 5.22
C PRO A 316 8.88 -19.68 4.94
N GLY A 317 9.08 -19.14 3.74
CA GLY A 317 8.48 -17.88 3.35
C GLY A 317 9.14 -17.25 2.13
N LEU A 318 8.79 -15.99 1.87
CA LEU A 318 9.33 -15.21 0.76
C LEU A 318 9.52 -13.75 1.19
N VAL A 319 10.74 -13.24 1.05
CA VAL A 319 11.13 -11.84 1.16
C VAL A 319 10.93 -11.17 -0.19
N ALA A 320 9.70 -10.75 -0.49
CA ALA A 320 9.41 -10.11 -1.76
C ALA A 320 9.86 -8.64 -1.81
N TYR A 321 9.95 -7.96 -0.66
CA TYR A 321 10.26 -6.53 -0.57
C TYR A 321 11.47 -6.29 0.32
N PRO A 322 12.71 -6.37 -0.22
CA PRO A 322 13.93 -6.17 0.56
C PRO A 322 14.00 -4.74 1.11
N LEU A 323 14.32 -4.59 2.38
CA LEU A 323 14.00 -3.36 3.12
C LEU A 323 14.65 -2.07 2.56
N ILE A 324 15.94 -2.10 2.19
CA ILE A 324 16.72 -0.89 1.91
C ILE A 324 16.26 -0.17 0.63
N PRO A 325 16.08 -0.83 -0.53
CA PRO A 325 15.56 -0.16 -1.71
C PRO A 325 14.22 0.56 -1.48
N TRP A 326 13.29 -0.06 -0.75
CA TRP A 326 12.00 0.56 -0.43
C TRP A 326 12.13 1.68 0.60
N PHE A 327 13.03 1.55 1.57
CA PHE A 327 13.36 2.63 2.50
C PHE A 327 13.86 3.90 1.78
N GLY A 328 14.65 3.73 0.72
CA GLY A 328 15.06 4.83 -0.16
C GLY A 328 13.86 5.61 -0.73
N ILE A 329 12.84 4.89 -1.22
CA ILE A 329 11.60 5.49 -1.75
C ILE A 329 10.83 6.24 -0.64
N MET A 330 10.79 5.72 0.58
CA MET A 330 10.16 6.41 1.72
C MET A 330 10.91 7.72 2.05
N CYS A 331 12.24 7.71 2.01
CA CYS A 331 13.08 8.89 2.21
C CYS A 331 12.82 9.95 1.14
N LEU A 332 12.68 9.56 -0.14
CA LEU A 332 12.26 10.48 -1.22
C LEU A 332 10.90 11.12 -0.90
N GLY A 333 9.95 10.31 -0.44
CA GLY A 333 8.64 10.79 0.00
C GLY A 333 8.69 11.81 1.12
N TYR A 334 9.51 11.57 2.15
CA TYR A 334 9.70 12.51 3.25
C TYR A 334 10.36 13.81 2.79
N GLY A 335 11.42 13.72 1.99
CA GLY A 335 12.14 14.88 1.45
C GLY A 335 11.30 15.77 0.54
N CYS A 336 10.46 15.14 -0.29
CA CYS A 336 9.51 15.82 -1.16
C CYS A 336 8.22 16.26 -0.44
N GLY A 337 8.05 15.94 0.85
CA GLY A 337 6.83 16.25 1.60
C GLY A 337 6.48 17.74 1.62
N HIS A 338 7.48 18.62 1.57
CA HIS A 338 7.29 20.07 1.50
C HIS A 338 6.52 20.53 0.25
N VAL A 339 6.57 19.78 -0.86
CA VAL A 339 5.83 20.09 -2.10
C VAL A 339 4.34 20.07 -1.84
N PHE A 340 3.87 19.14 -0.99
CA PHE A 340 2.47 19.00 -0.65
C PHE A 340 1.96 20.06 0.33
N VAL A 341 2.82 20.96 0.86
CA VAL A 341 2.37 22.13 1.65
C VAL A 341 2.41 23.45 0.89
N GLN A 342 2.94 23.46 -0.33
CA GLN A 342 2.94 24.64 -1.20
C GLN A 342 1.52 25.08 -1.59
N THR A 343 1.40 26.33 -2.06
CA THR A 343 0.17 26.86 -2.66
C THR A 343 -0.23 26.04 -3.89
N ASP A 344 -1.52 26.04 -4.25
CA ASP A 344 -2.05 25.19 -5.32
C ASP A 344 -1.31 25.38 -6.66
N ALA A 345 -1.00 26.62 -7.07
CA ALA A 345 -0.29 26.90 -8.31
C ALA A 345 1.16 26.40 -8.29
N THR A 346 1.91 26.70 -7.23
CA THR A 346 3.31 26.28 -7.08
C THR A 346 3.40 24.77 -6.95
N ARG A 347 2.54 24.14 -6.14
CA ARG A 347 2.47 22.68 -5.99
C ARG A 347 2.29 22.00 -7.34
N ARG A 348 1.30 22.44 -8.14
CA ARG A 348 1.04 21.86 -9.47
C ARG A 348 2.23 21.98 -10.40
N ARG A 349 2.87 23.15 -10.44
CA ARG A 349 4.08 23.37 -11.24
C ARG A 349 5.21 22.45 -10.79
N THR A 350 5.47 22.37 -9.49
CA THR A 350 6.52 21.50 -8.94
C THR A 350 6.25 20.02 -9.23
N LEU A 351 5.02 19.55 -9.02
CA LEU A 351 4.63 18.16 -9.32
C LEU A 351 4.77 17.84 -10.80
N ALA A 352 4.38 18.76 -11.69
CA ALA A 352 4.54 18.59 -13.14
C ALA A 352 6.03 18.52 -13.54
N LEU A 353 6.86 19.40 -12.98
CA LEU A 353 8.31 19.39 -13.24
C LEU A 353 8.97 18.13 -12.72
N LEU A 354 8.62 17.67 -11.51
CA LEU A 354 9.14 16.42 -10.95
C LEU A 354 8.69 15.20 -11.77
N ALA A 355 7.42 15.14 -12.17
CA ALA A 355 6.91 14.08 -13.03
C ALA A 355 7.66 14.05 -14.37
N ALA A 356 7.79 15.19 -15.03
CA ALA A 356 8.52 15.31 -16.29
C ALA A 356 10.00 14.95 -16.15
N ALA A 357 10.66 15.43 -15.09
CA ALA A 357 12.07 15.11 -14.82
C ALA A 357 12.29 13.61 -14.59
N CYS A 358 11.45 12.96 -13.76
CA CYS A 358 11.55 11.52 -13.54
C CYS A 358 11.36 10.73 -14.84
N LEU A 359 10.34 11.06 -15.64
CA LEU A 359 10.07 10.38 -16.91
C LEU A 359 11.14 10.65 -17.97
N LEU A 360 11.69 11.86 -18.02
CA LEU A 360 12.79 12.20 -18.92
C LEU A 360 14.06 11.45 -18.55
N VAL A 361 14.44 11.44 -17.27
CA VAL A 361 15.62 10.69 -16.80
C VAL A 361 15.42 9.19 -17.03
N PHE A 362 14.22 8.65 -16.78
CA PHE A 362 13.88 7.28 -17.14
C PHE A 362 14.10 7.02 -18.63
N LEU A 363 13.56 7.87 -19.50
CA LEU A 363 13.66 7.71 -20.95
C LEU A 363 15.11 7.73 -21.41
N VAL A 364 15.90 8.71 -20.94
CA VAL A 364 17.32 8.84 -21.30
C VAL A 364 18.11 7.61 -20.85
N LEU A 365 17.99 7.19 -19.59
CA LEU A 365 18.71 6.02 -19.08
C LEU A 365 18.24 4.74 -19.76
N ARG A 366 16.94 4.61 -20.05
CA ARG A 366 16.39 3.44 -20.74
C ARG A 366 16.89 3.35 -22.18
N LEU A 367 16.99 4.47 -22.90
CA LEU A 367 17.56 4.52 -24.25
C LEU A 367 19.05 4.16 -24.27
N LEU A 368 19.82 4.61 -23.27
CA LEU A 368 21.23 4.23 -23.11
C LEU A 368 21.40 2.74 -22.74
N ASN A 369 20.39 2.15 -22.09
CA ASN A 369 20.28 0.72 -21.79
C ASN A 369 21.45 0.12 -20.96
N GLY A 370 22.18 0.96 -20.21
CA GLY A 370 23.38 0.54 -19.47
C GLY A 370 23.19 0.39 -17.96
N TYR A 371 22.57 1.37 -17.30
CA TYR A 371 22.45 1.42 -15.83
C TYR A 371 21.01 1.67 -15.38
N GLY A 372 20.69 1.19 -14.17
CA GLY A 372 19.46 1.51 -13.45
C GLY A 372 18.37 0.45 -13.55
N ASP A 373 18.60 -0.64 -14.29
CA ASP A 373 17.78 -1.85 -14.30
C ASP A 373 18.67 -3.08 -14.51
N GLN A 374 18.32 -4.20 -13.90
CA GLN A 374 19.07 -5.45 -14.06
C GLN A 374 18.75 -6.17 -15.38
N ALA A 375 17.62 -5.83 -16.00
CA ALA A 375 17.17 -6.37 -17.28
C ALA A 375 17.27 -5.29 -18.36
N PRO A 376 18.36 -5.27 -19.17
CA PRO A 376 18.43 -4.47 -20.38
C PRO A 376 17.26 -4.81 -21.30
N TRP A 377 16.66 -3.81 -21.95
CA TRP A 377 15.71 -4.10 -23.01
C TRP A 377 16.45 -4.58 -24.26
N SER A 378 15.75 -5.34 -25.09
CA SER A 378 16.28 -5.84 -26.35
C SER A 378 15.18 -5.87 -27.41
N GLN A 379 15.58 -5.81 -28.68
CA GLN A 379 14.65 -6.00 -29.79
C GLN A 379 14.06 -7.42 -29.72
N GLN A 380 12.75 -7.50 -29.89
CA GLN A 380 11.99 -8.75 -29.91
C GLN A 380 11.54 -9.07 -31.34
N THR A 381 10.80 -10.16 -31.51
CA THR A 381 10.28 -10.62 -32.80
C THR A 381 9.41 -9.61 -33.52
N ASP A 382 8.71 -8.74 -32.79
CA ASP A 382 7.87 -7.68 -33.34
C ASP A 382 7.94 -6.40 -32.51
N SER A 383 7.37 -5.32 -33.06
CA SER A 383 7.41 -3.99 -32.45
C SER A 383 6.64 -3.92 -31.12
N VAL A 384 5.58 -4.72 -30.94
CA VAL A 384 4.80 -4.72 -29.70
C VAL A 384 5.59 -5.35 -28.57
N HIS A 385 6.20 -6.52 -28.80
CA HIS A 385 7.05 -7.15 -27.80
C HIS A 385 8.34 -6.36 -27.55
N THR A 386 8.86 -5.67 -28.57
CA THR A 386 9.99 -4.73 -28.39
C THR A 386 9.59 -3.56 -27.49
N PHE A 387 8.40 -2.99 -27.68
CA PHE A 387 7.85 -1.95 -26.80
C PHE A 387 7.64 -2.47 -25.37
N ILE A 388 7.10 -3.69 -25.21
CA ILE A 388 6.96 -4.36 -23.91
C ILE A 388 8.33 -4.50 -23.24
N SER A 389 9.33 -5.02 -23.94
CA SER A 389 10.71 -5.13 -23.47
C SER A 389 11.27 -3.77 -23.04
N PHE A 390 11.04 -2.72 -23.84
CA PHE A 390 11.46 -1.36 -23.52
C PHE A 390 10.82 -0.82 -22.23
N ILE A 391 9.54 -1.06 -22.00
CA ILE A 391 8.80 -0.53 -20.84
C ILE A 391 8.91 -1.44 -19.59
N ASN A 392 9.29 -2.71 -19.77
CA ASN A 392 9.44 -3.67 -18.69
C ASN A 392 10.62 -3.32 -17.78
N VAL A 393 10.36 -3.09 -16.50
CA VAL A 393 11.35 -2.64 -15.51
C VAL A 393 11.26 -3.47 -14.24
N SER A 394 12.41 -3.73 -13.62
CA SER A 394 12.56 -4.66 -12.51
C SER A 394 11.97 -4.13 -11.21
N LYS A 395 10.98 -4.84 -10.66
CA LYS A 395 10.28 -4.49 -9.42
C LYS A 395 10.96 -5.04 -8.14
N TYR A 396 11.65 -6.17 -8.25
CA TYR A 396 12.14 -6.93 -7.09
C TYR A 396 13.64 -7.23 -7.22
N PRO A 397 14.52 -6.47 -6.55
CA PRO A 397 14.27 -5.20 -5.86
C PRO A 397 13.87 -4.06 -6.84
N PRO A 398 13.22 -2.97 -6.36
CA PRO A 398 12.73 -1.91 -7.24
C PRO A 398 13.90 -1.14 -7.84
N SER A 399 14.13 -1.30 -9.14
CA SER A 399 15.24 -0.65 -9.82
C SER A 399 15.08 0.88 -9.90
N LEU A 400 16.18 1.61 -10.13
CA LEU A 400 16.13 3.05 -10.40
C LEU A 400 15.13 3.37 -11.53
N LEU A 401 15.15 2.62 -12.63
CA LEU A 401 14.22 2.85 -13.75
C LEU A 401 12.77 2.54 -13.36
N TYR A 402 12.53 1.50 -12.57
CA TYR A 402 11.22 1.21 -12.00
C TYR A 402 10.72 2.38 -11.15
N VAL A 403 11.55 2.92 -10.26
CA VAL A 403 11.17 4.04 -9.38
C VAL A 403 10.91 5.32 -10.18
N LEU A 404 11.76 5.66 -11.14
CA LEU A 404 11.61 6.84 -11.99
C LEU A 404 10.33 6.78 -12.83
N ALA A 405 10.08 5.65 -13.51
CA ALA A 405 8.88 5.47 -14.34
C ALA A 405 7.62 5.54 -13.47
N THR A 406 7.56 4.75 -12.40
CA THR A 406 6.34 4.63 -11.58
C THR A 406 6.04 5.88 -10.77
N LEU A 407 7.03 6.49 -10.11
CA LEU A 407 6.80 7.75 -9.38
C LEU A 407 6.55 8.91 -10.34
N GLY A 408 7.22 8.96 -11.50
CA GLY A 408 6.97 9.96 -12.53
C GLY A 408 5.51 9.94 -12.99
N VAL A 409 4.97 8.76 -13.32
CA VAL A 409 3.56 8.58 -13.67
C VAL A 409 2.64 8.95 -12.52
N SER A 410 2.91 8.48 -11.29
CA SER A 410 2.05 8.76 -10.13
C SER A 410 1.98 10.25 -9.77
N LEU A 411 3.10 10.97 -9.85
CA LEU A 411 3.14 12.43 -9.66
C LEU A 411 2.36 13.14 -10.76
N GLY A 412 2.46 12.68 -12.02
CA GLY A 412 1.63 13.18 -13.12
C GLY A 412 0.13 12.95 -12.90
N LEU A 413 -0.26 11.73 -12.50
CA LEU A 413 -1.64 11.36 -12.18
C LEU A 413 -2.23 12.23 -11.07
N SER A 414 -1.42 12.61 -10.07
CA SER A 414 -1.87 13.48 -8.97
C SER A 414 -2.45 14.82 -9.46
N LEU A 415 -1.93 15.37 -10.56
CA LEU A 415 -2.41 16.61 -11.18
C LEU A 415 -3.83 16.46 -11.75
N GLY A 416 -4.13 15.29 -12.32
CA GLY A 416 -5.45 14.96 -12.84
C GLY A 416 -6.46 14.68 -11.73
N LEU A 417 -6.03 13.97 -10.68
CA LEU A 417 -6.89 13.59 -9.55
C LEU A 417 -7.46 14.80 -8.81
N GLU A 418 -6.74 15.92 -8.73
CA GLU A 418 -7.24 17.15 -8.11
C GLU A 418 -8.49 17.73 -8.80
N ARG A 419 -8.74 17.37 -10.06
CA ARG A 419 -9.90 17.82 -10.85
C ARG A 419 -11.10 16.88 -10.72
N LEU A 420 -10.93 15.68 -10.18
CA LEU A 420 -12.03 14.73 -10.01
C LEU A 420 -13.11 15.28 -9.07
N ARG A 421 -14.37 15.11 -9.48
CA ARG A 421 -15.55 15.50 -8.70
C ARG A 421 -16.58 14.37 -8.74
N GLY A 422 -17.51 14.40 -7.79
CA GLY A 422 -18.66 13.49 -7.79
C GLY A 422 -18.34 12.11 -7.21
N TRP A 423 -18.89 11.05 -7.82
CA TRP A 423 -18.81 9.70 -7.27
C TRP A 423 -17.40 9.07 -7.30
N PRO A 424 -16.57 9.24 -8.35
CA PRO A 424 -15.23 8.63 -8.38
C PRO A 424 -14.35 9.23 -7.28
N GLU A 425 -14.45 10.54 -7.08
CA GLU A 425 -13.76 11.23 -5.99
C GLU A 425 -14.13 10.64 -4.62
N ARG A 426 -15.43 10.45 -4.35
CA ARG A 426 -15.90 9.89 -3.08
C ARG A 426 -15.42 8.46 -2.87
N ALA A 427 -15.41 7.63 -3.93
CA ALA A 427 -14.90 6.27 -3.88
C ALA A 427 -13.41 6.24 -3.54
N LEU A 428 -12.59 6.99 -4.28
CA LEU A 428 -11.15 7.06 -4.04
C LEU A 428 -10.82 7.61 -2.66
N LEU A 429 -11.53 8.65 -2.19
CA LEU A 429 -11.35 9.18 -0.85
C LEU A 429 -11.74 8.18 0.25
N ALA A 430 -12.75 7.34 0.02
CA ALA A 430 -13.13 6.30 0.99
C ALA A 430 -11.97 5.31 1.18
N TYR A 431 -11.42 4.77 0.10
CA TYR A 431 -10.28 3.85 0.16
C TYR A 431 -9.01 4.53 0.68
N GLY A 432 -8.69 5.73 0.18
CA GLY A 432 -7.45 6.43 0.48
C GLY A 432 -7.30 6.90 1.92
N ARG A 433 -8.42 7.11 2.63
CA ARG A 433 -8.45 7.45 4.06
C ARG A 433 -8.36 6.22 4.98
N THR A 434 -8.60 5.03 4.44
CA THR A 434 -8.61 3.76 5.18
C THR A 434 -7.72 2.70 4.55
N PRO A 435 -6.51 3.02 4.08
CA PRO A 435 -5.78 2.15 3.16
C PRO A 435 -5.41 0.81 3.79
N LEU A 436 -4.97 0.78 5.06
CA LEU A 436 -4.60 -0.45 5.74
C LEU A 436 -5.82 -1.33 6.03
N PHE A 437 -6.92 -0.75 6.53
CA PHE A 437 -8.17 -1.49 6.73
C PHE A 437 -8.69 -2.11 5.43
N THR A 438 -8.74 -1.34 4.35
CA THR A 438 -9.19 -1.85 3.04
C THR A 438 -8.19 -2.89 2.50
N TYR A 439 -6.88 -2.72 2.73
CA TYR A 439 -5.86 -3.71 2.39
C TYR A 439 -6.01 -5.01 3.18
N LEU A 440 -6.41 -4.99 4.45
CA LEU A 440 -6.66 -6.26 5.14
C LEU A 440 -7.88 -6.97 4.57
N LEU A 441 -8.98 -6.23 4.35
CA LEU A 441 -10.23 -6.85 3.91
C LEU A 441 -10.15 -7.41 2.47
N HIS A 442 -9.47 -6.71 1.55
CA HIS A 442 -9.46 -7.13 0.14
C HIS A 442 -8.83 -8.51 -0.06
N ILE A 443 -7.75 -8.85 0.68
CA ILE A 443 -7.04 -10.10 0.45
C ILE A 443 -7.84 -11.30 0.96
N TYR A 444 -8.48 -11.20 2.13
CA TYR A 444 -9.40 -12.22 2.62
C TYR A 444 -10.60 -12.40 1.68
N LEU A 445 -11.12 -11.29 1.13
CA LEU A 445 -12.22 -11.33 0.18
C LEU A 445 -11.82 -11.99 -1.15
N ILE A 446 -10.67 -11.61 -1.73
CA ILE A 446 -10.15 -12.19 -2.97
C ILE A 446 -9.86 -13.68 -2.79
N HIS A 447 -9.08 -14.04 -1.77
CA HIS A 447 -8.66 -15.42 -1.56
C HIS A 447 -9.86 -16.31 -1.19
N GLY A 448 -10.72 -15.85 -0.28
CA GLY A 448 -11.96 -16.58 0.05
C GLY A 448 -12.87 -16.78 -1.17
N LEU A 449 -13.02 -15.76 -2.02
CA LEU A 449 -13.80 -15.89 -3.25
C LEU A 449 -13.14 -16.85 -4.26
N ALA A 450 -11.81 -16.85 -4.36
CA ALA A 450 -11.09 -17.80 -5.22
C ALA A 450 -11.35 -19.24 -4.79
N VAL A 451 -11.32 -19.52 -3.49
CA VAL A 451 -11.68 -20.85 -2.93
C VAL A 451 -13.12 -21.22 -3.28
N LEU A 452 -14.08 -20.31 -3.09
CA LEU A 452 -15.50 -20.58 -3.36
C LEU A 452 -15.78 -20.83 -4.84
N VAL A 453 -15.20 -20.03 -5.72
CA VAL A 453 -15.34 -20.19 -7.18
C VAL A 453 -14.60 -21.46 -7.64
N GLY A 454 -13.43 -21.75 -7.07
CA GLY A 454 -12.69 -22.99 -7.30
C GLY A 454 -13.49 -24.23 -6.94
N LEU A 455 -14.08 -24.22 -5.75
CA LEU A 455 -14.96 -25.29 -5.30
C LEU A 455 -16.16 -25.48 -6.24
N ALA A 456 -16.77 -24.39 -6.70
CA ALA A 456 -17.88 -24.45 -7.66
C ALA A 456 -17.45 -24.99 -9.04
N GLN A 457 -16.17 -24.86 -9.40
CA GLN A 457 -15.58 -25.42 -10.62
C GLN A 457 -14.99 -26.83 -10.43
N GLY A 458 -15.09 -27.40 -9.22
CA GLY A 458 -14.58 -28.74 -8.90
C GLY A 458 -13.11 -28.80 -8.50
N VAL A 459 -12.45 -27.66 -8.29
CA VAL A 459 -11.07 -27.61 -7.77
C VAL A 459 -11.07 -27.85 -6.26
N PRO A 460 -10.27 -28.79 -5.73
CA PRO A 460 -10.19 -29.06 -4.31
C PRO A 460 -9.78 -27.81 -3.49
N PRO A 461 -10.45 -27.50 -2.37
CA PRO A 461 -10.06 -26.37 -1.51
C PRO A 461 -8.62 -26.46 -0.99
N SER A 462 -8.07 -27.67 -0.87
CA SER A 462 -6.68 -27.90 -0.48
C SER A 462 -5.67 -27.24 -1.40
N ASP A 463 -5.99 -27.06 -2.68
CA ASP A 463 -5.05 -26.54 -3.68
C ASP A 463 -4.85 -25.03 -3.53
N PHE A 464 -5.80 -24.35 -2.88
CA PHE A 464 -5.71 -22.94 -2.51
C PHE A 464 -4.96 -22.71 -1.18
N ILE A 465 -4.76 -23.76 -0.39
CA ILE A 465 -4.04 -23.68 0.88
C ILE A 465 -2.55 -23.89 0.61
N ASN A 466 -1.70 -23.02 1.17
CA ASN A 466 -0.26 -23.02 0.98
C ASN A 466 0.18 -22.90 -0.50
N PHE A 467 -0.61 -22.23 -1.36
CA PHE A 467 -0.31 -22.18 -2.80
C PHE A 467 0.96 -21.34 -3.11
N LEU A 468 1.35 -20.40 -2.25
CA LEU A 468 2.59 -19.66 -2.43
C LEU A 468 3.84 -20.52 -2.21
N GLY A 469 3.73 -21.57 -1.39
CA GLY A 469 4.79 -22.56 -1.19
C GLY A 469 4.81 -23.65 -2.27
N ASP A 470 3.70 -23.89 -2.95
CA ASP A 470 3.58 -24.84 -4.06
C ASP A 470 2.48 -24.39 -5.04
N THR A 471 2.90 -23.64 -6.06
CA THR A 471 2.01 -23.14 -7.12
C THR A 471 1.60 -24.23 -8.11
N SER A 472 2.25 -25.40 -8.08
CA SER A 472 2.06 -26.44 -9.10
C SER A 472 0.68 -27.10 -9.03
N ARG A 473 0.04 -27.09 -7.85
CA ARG A 473 -1.31 -27.67 -7.64
C ARG A 473 -2.37 -26.95 -8.46
N LEU A 474 -2.46 -25.62 -8.31
CA LEU A 474 -3.41 -24.80 -9.08
C LEU A 474 -3.08 -24.79 -10.57
N ALA A 475 -1.80 -24.81 -10.94
CA ALA A 475 -1.39 -24.93 -12.35
C ALA A 475 -1.84 -26.26 -12.97
N LYS A 476 -1.66 -27.39 -12.27
CA LYS A 476 -2.12 -28.72 -12.73
C LYS A 476 -3.63 -28.84 -12.79
N ALA A 477 -4.35 -28.14 -11.91
CA ALA A 477 -5.80 -28.07 -11.92
C ALA A 477 -6.35 -27.17 -13.05
N HIS A 478 -5.48 -26.50 -13.83
CA HIS A 478 -5.86 -25.48 -14.81
C HIS A 478 -6.80 -24.42 -14.21
N TRP A 479 -6.57 -24.08 -12.94
CA TRP A 479 -7.42 -23.16 -12.20
C TRP A 479 -7.29 -21.73 -12.74
N GLY A 480 -8.45 -21.08 -12.89
CA GLY A 480 -8.55 -19.65 -13.08
C GLY A 480 -9.57 -19.28 -14.15
N VAL A 481 -9.59 -18.01 -14.50
CA VAL A 481 -10.52 -17.41 -15.46
C VAL A 481 -9.76 -16.51 -16.43
N SER A 482 -10.43 -16.14 -17.52
CA SER A 482 -9.88 -15.22 -18.52
C SER A 482 -9.67 -13.82 -17.95
N LEU A 483 -8.76 -13.05 -18.56
CA LEU A 483 -8.45 -11.68 -18.14
C LEU A 483 -9.67 -10.74 -18.11
N PRO A 484 -10.64 -10.79 -19.05
CA PRO A 484 -11.87 -10.00 -18.93
C PRO A 484 -12.70 -10.35 -17.68
N MET A 485 -12.76 -11.63 -17.31
CA MET A 485 -13.47 -12.06 -16.10
C MET A 485 -12.74 -11.56 -14.84
N VAL A 486 -11.41 -11.54 -14.83
CA VAL A 486 -10.61 -10.91 -13.76
C VAL A 486 -11.03 -9.45 -13.56
N TYR A 487 -11.26 -8.69 -14.62
CA TYR A 487 -11.72 -7.30 -14.51
C TYR A 487 -13.13 -7.17 -13.92
N LEU A 488 -14.04 -8.08 -14.29
CA LEU A 488 -15.39 -8.10 -13.71
C LEU A 488 -15.35 -8.41 -12.20
N ILE A 489 -14.56 -9.42 -11.82
CA ILE A 489 -14.35 -9.80 -10.41
C ILE A 489 -13.70 -8.63 -9.65
N TRP A 490 -12.69 -8.00 -10.22
CA TRP A 490 -12.03 -6.84 -9.63
C TRP A 490 -13.02 -5.70 -9.34
N VAL A 491 -13.88 -5.34 -10.29
CA VAL A 491 -14.91 -4.31 -10.10
C VAL A 491 -15.91 -4.74 -9.01
N ALA A 492 -16.35 -5.99 -9.02
CA ALA A 492 -17.25 -6.52 -8.00
C ALA A 492 -16.64 -6.42 -6.59
N ILE A 493 -15.36 -6.76 -6.44
CA ILE A 493 -14.62 -6.68 -5.18
C ILE A 493 -14.49 -5.22 -4.73
N LEU A 494 -14.16 -4.28 -5.62
CA LEU A 494 -14.14 -2.86 -5.28
C LEU A 494 -15.50 -2.37 -4.77
N VAL A 495 -16.58 -2.72 -5.47
CA VAL A 495 -17.95 -2.36 -5.07
C VAL A 495 -18.29 -2.94 -3.69
N ALA A 496 -17.91 -4.18 -3.40
CA ALA A 496 -18.10 -4.81 -2.09
C ALA A 496 -17.28 -4.12 -0.97
N LEU A 497 -16.06 -3.68 -1.26
CA LEU A 497 -15.18 -3.01 -0.29
C LEU A 497 -15.62 -1.57 0.01
N TYR A 498 -16.26 -0.88 -0.94
CA TYR A 498 -16.64 0.52 -0.80
C TYR A 498 -17.49 0.84 0.45
N PRO A 499 -18.60 0.14 0.75
CA PRO A 499 -19.40 0.43 1.95
C PRO A 499 -18.59 0.25 3.24
N CYS A 500 -17.74 -0.76 3.32
CA CYS A 500 -16.86 -1.03 4.47
C CYS A 500 -15.84 0.11 4.65
N ALA A 501 -15.16 0.51 3.58
CA ALA A 501 -14.18 1.62 3.61
C ALA A 501 -14.85 2.94 4.02
N ARG A 502 -16.02 3.24 3.46
CA ARG A 502 -16.80 4.44 3.80
C ARG A 502 -17.24 4.44 5.26
N TRP A 503 -17.73 3.31 5.76
CA TRP A 503 -18.12 3.16 7.16
C TRP A 503 -16.92 3.39 8.09
N TYR A 504 -15.78 2.76 7.80
CA TYR A 504 -14.59 2.88 8.63
C TYR A 504 -14.02 4.31 8.60
N ALA A 505 -14.05 4.98 7.45
CA ALA A 505 -13.67 6.39 7.34
C ALA A 505 -14.55 7.29 8.22
N ALA A 506 -15.87 7.06 8.23
CA ALA A 506 -16.78 7.80 9.11
C ALA A 506 -16.54 7.48 10.60
N LEU A 507 -16.19 6.24 10.94
CA LEU A 507 -15.87 5.83 12.30
C LEU A 507 -14.63 6.55 12.84
N LYS A 508 -13.55 6.68 12.04
CA LYS A 508 -12.32 7.40 12.43
C LYS A 508 -12.53 8.88 12.71
N VAL A 509 -13.55 9.49 12.10
CA VAL A 509 -13.94 10.88 12.39
C VAL A 509 -14.72 10.97 13.70
N ARG A 510 -15.62 10.01 13.95
CA ARG A 510 -16.52 10.01 15.12
C ARG A 510 -15.83 9.58 16.41
N ARG A 511 -14.81 8.72 16.34
CA ARG A 511 -14.14 8.15 17.52
C ARG A 511 -12.64 8.38 17.46
N ARG A 512 -12.08 8.91 18.55
CA ARG A 512 -10.64 9.01 18.78
C ARG A 512 -10.23 7.87 19.71
N HIS A 513 -9.80 6.74 19.13
CA HIS A 513 -9.25 5.61 19.89
C HIS A 513 -7.84 5.31 19.39
N PRO A 514 -6.84 5.06 20.27
CA PRO A 514 -5.45 4.80 19.86
C PRO A 514 -5.33 3.69 18.81
N LEU A 515 -6.06 2.59 18.96
CA LEU A 515 -6.06 1.48 17.98
C LEU A 515 -6.45 1.93 16.55
N LEU A 516 -7.33 2.91 16.40
CA LEU A 516 -7.74 3.45 15.09
C LEU A 516 -6.66 4.32 14.43
N SER A 517 -5.59 4.65 15.15
CA SER A 517 -4.41 5.31 14.59
C SER A 517 -3.37 4.32 14.08
N TYR A 518 -3.42 3.07 14.56
CA TYR A 518 -2.57 1.95 14.13
C TYR A 518 -3.19 1.16 12.96
N LEU A 519 -4.52 1.26 12.78
CA LEU A 519 -5.31 0.69 11.68
C LEU A 519 -5.77 1.78 10.68
#